data_AF-A0A5J5J012-F1
#
_entry.id   AF-A0A5J5J012-F1
#
_cell.length_a   1.000
_cell.length_b   1.000
_cell.length_c   1.000
_cell.angle_alpha   90.00
_cell.angle_beta   90.00
_cell.angle_gamma   90.00
#
_symmetry.space_group_name_H-M   'P 1'
#
loop_
_entity.id
_entity.type
_entity.pdbx_description
1 polymer ?
#
loop_
_entity_poly.entity_id
_entity_poly.type
_entity_poly.pdbx_seq_one_letter_code
_entity_poly.pdbx_strand_id
1 'polypeptide(L)'
;MDDIDYRPKPWVPKDVPTVWVDHTSGQGVTQDGVAIRPVVGDRRKNPNLTDLLDTAASYGANRIMLTGKRPDPEPGIRHWLYVQTPRWKPGTHWINNGPPTGRFEHETTGFKIEVRTAEEWFGEVALSPAQARSAWDTTAAILKAADERARMFNSPAATGTNLWALSLPKNVNPVPVSSDIAEEIHATSGQHHIEHLVAGPDFAIHEDCVPLVDPAKQKKITEFAYVDGRFMYAALGRELGLGPARRLNRAAAYQLMEEDPYARARFNVRFQVPSTWNHVGILGVRHQRVEEGWYYPNRPGARGETWADAAEIQVARSAGWVVDPVEAVVFRKARPLDTFFERIMRARDRVNEHPDMHPMLRKAVMAALRAIVLHSVGAFASSGRDQTRVATSALDVPPQFQARMQRQGKLFVYHVPSERNSRTESFYHPELAAQVWGRARARVLDGPSALGLHTTGALAVDPSTLLGIQGDAIYTSTLPSWSLPVANGGGDDGKTGRLRLQGYLNGSFLTPERLQQRLSLRGRAEKAGVESALEHEAVMS
;
A
#
# COMPACT_ATOMS: atom_id res chain seq x y z
N MET A 1 16.89 -16.47 33.64
CA MET A 1 15.85 -15.51 33.23
C MET A 1 14.97 -16.26 32.25
N ASP A 2 13.73 -16.55 32.63
CA ASP A 2 12.78 -17.18 31.71
C ASP A 2 12.60 -16.26 30.51
N ASP A 3 12.93 -16.79 29.33
CA ASP A 3 12.96 -16.05 28.07
C ASP A 3 11.50 -15.69 27.71
N ILE A 4 11.14 -14.42 27.81
CA ILE A 4 9.77 -13.95 27.55
C ILE A 4 9.37 -14.35 26.12
N ASP A 5 8.29 -15.09 25.97
CA ASP A 5 7.77 -15.51 24.66
C ASP A 5 7.01 -14.35 24.00
N TYR A 6 7.64 -13.70 23.03
CA TYR A 6 7.05 -12.61 22.24
C TYR A 6 6.30 -13.13 21.01
N ARG A 7 6.21 -14.45 20.81
CA ARG A 7 5.62 -15.00 19.59
C ARG A 7 4.14 -14.63 19.49
N PRO A 8 3.69 -14.09 18.35
CA PRO A 8 2.28 -13.87 18.11
C PRO A 8 1.54 -15.22 18.13
N LYS A 9 0.44 -15.28 18.87
CA LYS A 9 -0.41 -16.48 18.91
C LYS A 9 -1.37 -16.44 17.72
N PRO A 10 -1.29 -17.39 16.77
CA PRO A 10 -2.30 -17.50 15.73
C PRO A 10 -3.66 -17.76 16.36
N TRP A 11 -4.72 -17.28 15.71
CA TRP A 11 -6.07 -17.56 16.15
C TRP A 11 -6.98 -17.92 14.99
N VAL A 12 -8.14 -18.46 15.33
CA VAL A 12 -9.16 -18.85 14.37
C VAL A 12 -10.29 -17.81 14.46
N PRO A 13 -10.63 -17.12 13.37
CA PRO A 13 -11.77 -16.22 13.37
C PRO A 13 -13.06 -17.05 13.53
N LYS A 14 -14.06 -16.48 14.20
CA LYS A 14 -15.42 -17.03 14.12
C LYS A 14 -15.95 -16.79 12.71
N ASP A 15 -16.75 -17.72 12.21
CA ASP A 15 -17.47 -17.50 10.97
C ASP A 15 -18.41 -16.30 11.13
N VAL A 16 -18.36 -15.40 10.14
CA VAL A 16 -19.17 -14.18 10.13
C VAL A 16 -20.17 -14.31 8.99
N PRO A 17 -21.47 -14.55 9.28
CA PRO A 17 -22.52 -14.54 8.27
C PRO A 17 -22.44 -13.27 7.43
N THR A 18 -22.19 -13.44 6.13
CA THR A 18 -21.88 -12.35 5.21
C THR A 18 -22.87 -12.32 4.06
N VAL A 19 -23.30 -11.12 3.70
CA VAL A 19 -24.01 -10.85 2.46
C VAL A 19 -23.15 -10.00 1.55
N TRP A 20 -23.17 -10.31 0.27
CA TRP A 20 -22.51 -9.57 -0.79
C TRP A 20 -23.61 -8.85 -1.55
N VAL A 21 -23.56 -7.52 -1.62
CA VAL A 21 -24.63 -6.73 -2.25
C VAL A 21 -24.06 -5.60 -3.07
N ASP A 22 -24.72 -5.29 -4.18
CA ASP A 22 -24.40 -4.12 -4.99
C ASP A 22 -24.91 -2.85 -4.29
N HIS A 23 -24.05 -1.84 -4.16
CA HIS A 23 -24.40 -0.66 -3.38
C HIS A 23 -25.57 0.15 -3.98
N THR A 24 -25.77 0.10 -5.30
CA THR A 24 -26.81 0.89 -5.99
C THR A 24 -28.16 0.19 -5.94
N SER A 25 -28.19 -1.11 -6.23
CA SER A 25 -29.42 -1.89 -6.35
C SER A 25 -29.81 -2.63 -5.07
N GLY A 26 -28.86 -2.91 -4.17
CA GLY A 26 -29.01 -3.77 -3.00
C GLY A 26 -29.31 -5.24 -3.31
N GLN A 27 -29.32 -5.62 -4.58
CA GLN A 27 -29.39 -7.02 -4.98
C GLN A 27 -28.05 -7.69 -4.69
N GLY A 28 -28.09 -8.99 -4.40
CA GLY A 28 -26.89 -9.67 -3.96
C GLY A 28 -27.04 -11.16 -3.75
N VAL A 29 -26.11 -11.71 -3.01
CA VAL A 29 -26.10 -13.12 -2.59
C VAL A 29 -25.64 -13.26 -1.14
N THR A 30 -26.16 -14.27 -0.44
CA THR A 30 -25.64 -14.69 0.87
C THR A 30 -24.29 -15.41 0.71
N GLN A 31 -23.62 -15.68 1.83
CA GLN A 31 -22.39 -16.47 1.84
C GLN A 31 -22.58 -17.86 1.20
N ASP A 32 -23.76 -18.46 1.32
CA ASP A 32 -24.11 -19.75 0.72
C ASP A 32 -24.58 -19.64 -0.75
N GLY A 33 -24.68 -18.43 -1.29
CA GLY A 33 -25.06 -18.17 -2.68
C GLY A 33 -26.55 -17.98 -2.92
N VAL A 34 -27.36 -17.89 -1.86
CA VAL A 34 -28.81 -17.61 -1.99
C VAL A 34 -29.00 -16.18 -2.46
N ALA A 35 -29.87 -15.97 -3.46
CA ALA A 35 -30.15 -14.64 -3.99
C ALA A 35 -30.81 -13.73 -2.93
N ILE A 36 -30.36 -12.48 -2.87
CA ILE A 36 -30.87 -11.46 -1.96
C ILE A 36 -31.74 -10.48 -2.74
N ARG A 37 -32.94 -10.26 -2.22
CA ARG A 37 -33.81 -9.15 -2.62
C ARG A 37 -33.75 -8.06 -1.54
N PRO A 38 -33.49 -6.79 -1.92
CA PRO A 38 -33.41 -5.71 -0.95
C PRO A 38 -34.78 -5.42 -0.31
N VAL A 39 -34.77 -5.14 0.98
CA VAL A 39 -35.91 -4.60 1.72
C VAL A 39 -35.89 -3.09 1.51
N VAL A 40 -36.65 -2.61 0.51
CA VAL A 40 -36.68 -1.18 0.15
C VAL A 40 -37.93 -0.54 0.73
N GLY A 41 -37.76 0.55 1.49
CA GLY A 41 -38.89 1.30 2.04
C GLY A 41 -39.85 1.86 0.99
N ASP A 42 -41.12 1.98 1.37
CA ASP A 42 -42.22 2.44 0.52
C ASP A 42 -41.87 3.77 -0.15
N ARG A 43 -41.97 3.81 -1.50
CA ARG A 43 -41.67 4.95 -2.40
C ARG A 43 -40.23 5.08 -2.92
N ARG A 44 -39.28 4.20 -2.56
CA ARG A 44 -37.90 4.24 -3.11
C ARG A 44 -37.67 3.18 -4.17
N LYS A 45 -36.93 3.55 -5.22
CA LYS A 45 -36.50 2.62 -6.29
C LYS A 45 -35.17 1.93 -5.96
N ASN A 46 -34.27 2.63 -5.28
CA ASN A 46 -32.95 2.14 -4.88
C ASN A 46 -32.83 2.19 -3.34
N PRO A 47 -32.20 1.18 -2.72
CA PRO A 47 -32.01 1.14 -1.27
C PRO A 47 -31.03 2.20 -0.79
N ASN A 48 -31.28 2.74 0.40
CA ASN A 48 -30.30 3.51 1.15
C ASN A 48 -29.56 2.62 2.19
N LEU A 49 -28.67 3.20 2.99
CA LEU A 49 -27.95 2.45 4.02
C LEU A 49 -28.88 1.75 5.03
N THR A 50 -29.99 2.37 5.43
CA THR A 50 -30.98 1.74 6.33
C THR A 50 -31.59 0.50 5.69
N ASP A 51 -32.02 0.60 4.44
CA ASP A 51 -32.58 -0.52 3.66
C ASP A 51 -31.57 -1.67 3.57
N LEU A 52 -30.29 -1.38 3.36
CA LEU A 52 -29.22 -2.39 3.32
C LEU A 52 -28.99 -3.06 4.67
N LEU A 53 -29.02 -2.31 5.77
CA LEU A 53 -28.89 -2.86 7.13
C LEU A 53 -30.08 -3.76 7.47
N ASP A 54 -31.30 -3.31 7.17
CA ASP A 54 -32.53 -4.08 7.37
C ASP A 54 -32.54 -5.35 6.51
N THR A 55 -32.09 -5.23 5.25
CA THR A 55 -31.90 -6.38 4.36
C THR A 55 -30.96 -7.38 5.00
N ALA A 56 -29.74 -6.99 5.37
CA ALA A 56 -28.78 -7.91 5.98
C ALA A 56 -29.29 -8.56 7.28
N ALA A 57 -30.00 -7.80 8.13
CA ALA A 57 -30.63 -8.33 9.34
C ALA A 57 -31.68 -9.40 9.03
N SER A 58 -32.50 -9.22 7.98
CA SER A 58 -33.52 -10.19 7.57
C SER A 58 -32.94 -11.53 7.09
N TYR A 59 -31.70 -11.53 6.59
CA TYR A 59 -30.95 -12.73 6.22
C TYR A 59 -30.02 -13.23 7.35
N GLY A 60 -30.11 -12.65 8.55
CA GLY A 60 -29.27 -13.04 9.70
C GLY A 60 -27.78 -12.73 9.52
N ALA A 61 -27.43 -11.77 8.65
CA ALA A 61 -26.06 -11.47 8.30
C ALA A 61 -25.44 -10.39 9.20
N ASN A 62 -24.25 -10.69 9.75
CA ASN A 62 -23.50 -9.75 10.59
C ASN A 62 -22.53 -8.88 9.78
N ARG A 63 -22.37 -9.16 8.49
CA ARG A 63 -21.47 -8.38 7.62
C ARG A 63 -22.08 -8.15 6.25
N ILE A 64 -21.95 -6.91 5.78
CA ILE A 64 -22.26 -6.51 4.40
C ILE A 64 -20.94 -6.22 3.68
N MET A 65 -20.71 -6.92 2.57
CA MET A 65 -19.65 -6.60 1.62
C MET A 65 -20.26 -5.91 0.40
N LEU A 66 -20.04 -4.60 0.30
CA LEU A 66 -20.55 -3.77 -0.79
C LEU A 66 -19.69 -3.91 -2.04
N THR A 67 -20.33 -4.17 -3.18
CA THR A 67 -19.72 -4.10 -4.51
C THR A 67 -20.17 -2.84 -5.27
N GLY A 68 -19.49 -2.56 -6.38
CA GLY A 68 -19.76 -1.39 -7.22
C GLY A 68 -18.95 -0.16 -6.80
N LYS A 69 -19.23 0.97 -7.45
CA LYS A 69 -18.50 2.23 -7.21
C LYS A 69 -18.75 2.70 -5.78
N ARG A 70 -17.68 3.02 -5.06
CA ARG A 70 -17.81 3.60 -3.72
C ARG A 70 -18.58 4.92 -3.79
N PRO A 71 -19.54 5.17 -2.89
CA PRO A 71 -20.09 6.49 -2.69
C PRO A 71 -19.07 7.34 -1.92
N ASP A 72 -18.06 7.88 -2.59
CA ASP A 72 -17.15 8.84 -1.96
C ASP A 72 -17.83 10.22 -1.90
N PRO A 73 -17.97 10.81 -0.70
CA PRO A 73 -18.50 12.17 -0.58
C PRO A 73 -17.50 13.17 -1.17
N GLU A 74 -17.99 14.25 -1.80
CA GLU A 74 -17.13 15.38 -2.12
C GLU A 74 -16.53 15.99 -0.84
N PRO A 75 -15.37 16.65 -0.92
CA PRO A 75 -14.78 17.34 0.24
C PRO A 75 -15.80 18.27 0.94
N GLY A 76 -15.93 18.13 2.26
CA GLY A 76 -16.87 18.90 3.06
C GLY A 76 -18.30 18.32 3.16
N ILE A 77 -18.63 17.31 2.35
CA ILE A 77 -19.87 16.54 2.46
C ILE A 77 -19.72 15.44 3.52
N ARG A 78 -20.79 15.22 4.29
CA ARG A 78 -20.85 14.16 5.32
C ARG A 78 -20.67 12.79 4.67
N HIS A 79 -19.77 11.97 5.22
CA HIS A 79 -19.52 10.60 4.75
C HIS A 79 -20.78 9.72 4.83
N TRP A 80 -21.00 8.85 3.83
CA TRP A 80 -22.22 8.04 3.67
C TRP A 80 -22.50 7.07 4.83
N LEU A 81 -21.47 6.64 5.57
CA LEU A 81 -21.65 5.85 6.80
C LEU A 81 -22.22 6.67 7.96
N TYR A 82 -21.96 7.97 7.97
CA TYR A 82 -22.68 8.88 8.83
C TYR A 82 -23.90 9.35 8.05
N VAL A 83 -24.91 8.53 7.77
CA VAL A 83 -26.24 9.07 7.46
C VAL A 83 -27.16 8.77 8.63
N GLN A 84 -28.35 9.38 8.68
CA GLN A 84 -29.32 8.93 9.68
C GLN A 84 -29.81 7.54 9.28
N THR A 85 -29.76 6.60 10.20
CA THR A 85 -30.17 5.22 10.02
C THR A 85 -31.25 4.88 11.06
N PRO A 86 -32.54 5.14 10.79
CA PRO A 86 -33.61 4.86 11.75
C PRO A 86 -33.57 3.42 12.26
N ARG A 87 -33.76 3.22 13.58
CA ARG A 87 -33.65 1.93 14.31
C ARG A 87 -32.22 1.36 14.45
N TRP A 88 -31.23 2.02 13.88
CA TRP A 88 -29.83 1.58 13.93
C TRP A 88 -28.97 2.64 14.60
N LYS A 89 -28.35 2.27 15.71
CA LYS A 89 -27.35 3.07 16.39
C LYS A 89 -25.99 2.91 15.68
N PRO A 90 -25.36 4.00 15.23
CA PRO A 90 -24.00 3.93 14.71
C PRO A 90 -23.02 3.61 15.85
N GLY A 91 -22.17 2.62 15.62
CA GLY A 91 -21.03 2.27 16.47
C GLY A 91 -19.74 2.92 15.98
N THR A 92 -18.61 2.29 16.24
CA THR A 92 -17.30 2.78 15.77
C THR A 92 -17.19 2.67 14.25
N HIS A 93 -16.77 3.76 13.60
CA HIS A 93 -16.48 3.77 12.16
C HIS A 93 -15.01 4.07 11.93
N TRP A 94 -14.49 3.57 10.81
CA TRP A 94 -13.18 3.89 10.31
C TRP A 94 -13.29 4.31 8.85
N ILE A 95 -13.17 5.61 8.60
CA ILE A 95 -13.41 6.20 7.27
C ILE A 95 -12.14 6.75 6.61
N ASN A 96 -11.08 6.98 7.39
CA ASN A 96 -9.84 7.55 6.88
C ASN A 96 -8.81 6.47 6.56
N ASN A 97 -7.88 6.80 5.66
CA ASN A 97 -6.67 6.02 5.33
C ASN A 97 -6.95 4.59 4.81
N GLY A 98 -7.97 4.42 3.97
CA GLY A 98 -8.27 3.16 3.29
C GLY A 98 -9.78 2.92 3.16
N PRO A 99 -10.18 1.68 2.82
CA PRO A 99 -11.58 1.32 2.69
C PRO A 99 -12.40 1.54 3.96
N PRO A 100 -13.60 2.15 3.83
CA PRO A 100 -14.40 2.51 4.98
C PRO A 100 -14.97 1.27 5.65
N THR A 101 -15.07 1.32 6.97
CA THR A 101 -15.72 0.31 7.79
C THR A 101 -16.74 0.98 8.69
N GLY A 102 -18.02 0.61 8.52
CA GLY A 102 -19.11 1.06 9.38
C GLY A 102 -19.55 -0.06 10.31
N ARG A 103 -19.97 0.28 11.53
CA ARG A 103 -20.57 -0.68 12.47
C ARG A 103 -21.88 -0.12 12.97
N PHE A 104 -22.92 -0.93 12.94
CA PHE A 104 -24.26 -0.54 13.34
C PHE A 104 -24.82 -1.58 14.30
N GLU A 105 -25.61 -1.11 15.26
CA GLU A 105 -26.31 -1.95 16.23
C GLU A 105 -27.79 -1.61 16.19
N HIS A 106 -28.65 -2.60 15.98
CA HIS A 106 -30.09 -2.39 15.97
C HIS A 106 -30.56 -2.04 17.38
N GLU A 107 -31.31 -0.94 17.52
CA GLU A 107 -31.68 -0.35 18.82
C GLU A 107 -32.49 -1.31 19.70
N THR A 108 -33.43 -2.04 19.11
CA THR A 108 -34.31 -2.96 19.86
C THR A 108 -33.71 -4.34 20.11
N THR A 109 -33.05 -4.94 19.10
CA THR A 109 -32.59 -6.34 19.16
C THR A 109 -31.12 -6.47 19.58
N GLY A 110 -30.36 -5.38 19.58
CA GLY A 110 -28.90 -5.41 19.78
C GLY A 110 -28.14 -6.10 18.64
N PHE A 111 -28.78 -6.41 17.51
CA PHE A 111 -28.17 -7.11 16.39
C PHE A 111 -27.10 -6.22 15.73
N LYS A 112 -25.90 -6.78 15.50
CA LYS A 112 -24.74 -6.01 15.04
C LYS A 112 -24.39 -6.33 13.59
N ILE A 113 -24.18 -5.27 12.81
CA ILE A 113 -23.79 -5.35 11.40
C ILE A 113 -22.54 -4.51 11.14
N GLU A 114 -21.53 -5.12 10.52
CA GLU A 114 -20.36 -4.43 9.98
C GLU A 114 -20.53 -4.25 8.46
N VAL A 115 -20.38 -3.02 7.98
CA VAL A 115 -20.46 -2.65 6.56
C VAL A 115 -19.06 -2.37 6.04
N ARG A 116 -18.64 -3.10 5.00
CA ARG A 116 -17.34 -2.98 4.34
C ARG A 116 -17.51 -2.97 2.82
N THR A 117 -16.41 -2.75 2.11
CA THR A 117 -16.38 -2.77 0.65
C THR A 117 -15.54 -3.94 0.14
N ALA A 118 -15.98 -4.58 -0.94
CA ALA A 118 -15.23 -5.65 -1.60
C ALA A 118 -13.91 -5.14 -2.19
N GLU A 119 -13.84 -3.85 -2.52
CA GLU A 119 -12.64 -3.12 -2.93
C GLU A 119 -11.47 -3.30 -1.97
N GLU A 120 -11.73 -3.46 -0.66
CA GLU A 120 -10.67 -3.71 0.32
C GLU A 120 -9.84 -4.96 0.01
N TRP A 121 -10.47 -5.95 -0.62
CA TRP A 121 -9.82 -7.20 -1.00
C TRP A 121 -9.41 -7.17 -2.46
N PHE A 122 -10.30 -6.73 -3.33
CA PHE A 122 -10.15 -6.94 -4.77
C PHE A 122 -9.71 -5.68 -5.53
N GLY A 123 -9.44 -4.58 -4.82
CA GLY A 123 -9.08 -3.30 -5.43
C GLY A 123 -10.18 -2.80 -6.39
N GLU A 124 -9.74 -2.21 -7.50
CA GLU A 124 -10.64 -1.64 -8.52
C GLU A 124 -11.23 -2.67 -9.49
N VAL A 125 -11.12 -3.97 -9.20
CA VAL A 125 -11.75 -4.99 -10.04
C VAL A 125 -13.27 -4.85 -9.94
N ALA A 126 -13.91 -4.56 -11.07
CA ALA A 126 -15.36 -4.48 -11.15
C ALA A 126 -15.98 -5.88 -10.99
N LEU A 127 -16.60 -6.13 -9.85
CA LEU A 127 -17.20 -7.42 -9.49
C LEU A 127 -18.69 -7.25 -9.21
N SER A 128 -19.50 -8.17 -9.73
CA SER A 128 -20.84 -8.38 -9.21
C SER A 128 -20.78 -9.03 -7.81
N PRO A 129 -21.86 -8.98 -7.01
CA PRO A 129 -21.90 -9.62 -5.70
C PRO A 129 -21.53 -11.12 -5.73
N ALA A 130 -22.04 -11.86 -6.71
CA ALA A 130 -21.74 -13.29 -6.87
C ALA A 130 -20.26 -13.54 -7.24
N GLN A 131 -19.68 -12.65 -8.05
CA GLN A 131 -18.27 -12.73 -8.43
C GLN A 131 -17.36 -12.39 -7.24
N ALA A 132 -17.71 -11.38 -6.43
CA ALA A 132 -16.98 -11.02 -5.23
C ALA A 132 -16.99 -12.15 -4.18
N ARG A 133 -18.15 -12.78 -3.96
CA ARG A 133 -18.26 -14.00 -3.13
C ARG A 133 -17.37 -15.13 -3.66
N SER A 134 -17.44 -15.40 -4.96
CA SER A 134 -16.63 -16.46 -5.59
C SER A 134 -15.13 -16.17 -5.48
N ALA A 135 -14.71 -14.91 -5.62
CA ALA A 135 -13.33 -14.47 -5.43
C ALA A 135 -12.87 -14.63 -3.99
N TRP A 136 -13.73 -14.34 -3.01
CA TRP A 136 -13.45 -14.58 -1.60
C TRP A 136 -13.20 -16.06 -1.31
N ASP A 137 -14.13 -16.93 -1.73
CA ASP A 137 -14.05 -18.37 -1.50
C ASP A 137 -12.82 -18.99 -2.19
N THR A 138 -12.54 -18.54 -3.42
CA THR A 138 -11.35 -18.96 -4.17
C THR A 138 -10.06 -18.51 -3.47
N THR A 139 -10.01 -17.27 -2.99
CA THR A 139 -8.86 -16.76 -2.22
C THR A 139 -8.65 -17.59 -0.95
N ALA A 140 -9.73 -17.91 -0.22
CA ALA A 140 -9.66 -18.75 0.98
C ALA A 140 -9.12 -20.15 0.67
N ALA A 141 -9.58 -20.78 -0.43
CA ALA A 141 -9.13 -22.09 -0.86
C ALA A 141 -7.65 -22.09 -1.26
N ILE A 142 -7.20 -21.07 -2.00
CA ILE A 142 -5.81 -20.89 -2.40
C ILE A 142 -4.89 -20.71 -1.18
N LEU A 143 -5.29 -19.89 -0.21
CA LEU A 143 -4.52 -19.71 1.03
C LEU A 143 -4.47 -21.01 1.85
N LYS A 144 -5.59 -21.73 1.95
CA LYS A 144 -5.67 -23.03 2.65
C LYS A 144 -4.78 -24.09 1.99
N ALA A 145 -4.65 -24.06 0.67
CA ALA A 145 -3.73 -24.95 -0.05
C ALA A 145 -2.24 -24.62 0.20
N ALA A 146 -1.92 -23.40 0.64
CA ALA A 146 -0.57 -23.00 1.03
C ALA A 146 -0.26 -23.30 2.52
N ASP A 147 -1.26 -23.21 3.40
CA ASP A 147 -1.22 -23.68 4.78
C ASP A 147 -2.65 -24.06 5.22
N GLU A 148 -2.88 -25.32 5.60
CA GLU A 148 -4.23 -25.83 5.93
C GLU A 148 -4.90 -25.09 7.10
N ARG A 149 -4.11 -24.39 7.93
CA ARG A 149 -4.57 -23.57 9.06
C ARG A 149 -4.94 -22.15 8.64
N ALA A 150 -4.61 -21.73 7.42
CA ALA A 150 -4.94 -20.41 6.89
C ALA A 150 -6.46 -20.19 6.85
N ARG A 151 -6.90 -19.01 7.29
CA ARG A 151 -8.30 -18.57 7.27
C ARG A 151 -8.36 -17.12 6.84
N MET A 152 -9.44 -16.74 6.16
CA MET A 152 -9.74 -15.35 5.83
C MET A 152 -10.29 -14.65 7.07
N PHE A 153 -9.77 -13.46 7.37
CA PHE A 153 -10.25 -12.60 8.45
C PHE A 153 -11.14 -11.49 7.90
N ASN A 154 -11.58 -10.57 8.75
CA ASN A 154 -12.39 -9.43 8.32
C ASN A 154 -11.64 -8.49 7.36
N SER A 155 -10.31 -8.39 7.48
CA SER A 155 -9.46 -7.55 6.62
C SER A 155 -8.25 -8.31 6.05
N PRO A 156 -7.67 -7.82 4.94
CA PRO A 156 -6.42 -8.35 4.41
C PRO A 156 -5.27 -8.26 5.41
N ALA A 157 -5.19 -7.14 6.17
CA ALA A 157 -4.21 -6.93 7.24
C ALA A 157 -4.27 -8.05 8.29
N ALA A 158 -5.46 -8.32 8.84
CA ALA A 158 -5.63 -9.34 9.87
C ALA A 158 -5.36 -10.75 9.33
N THR A 159 -5.66 -10.99 8.06
CA THR A 159 -5.37 -12.25 7.40
C THR A 159 -3.87 -12.47 7.29
N GLY A 160 -3.13 -11.50 6.77
CA GLY A 160 -1.70 -11.69 6.57
C GLY A 160 -0.87 -11.59 7.86
N THR A 161 -1.27 -10.82 8.88
CA THR A 161 -0.61 -10.89 10.20
C THR A 161 -0.81 -12.25 10.87
N ASN A 162 -1.99 -12.85 10.77
CA ASN A 162 -2.22 -14.21 11.27
C ASN A 162 -1.45 -15.26 10.44
N LEU A 163 -1.38 -15.11 9.11
CA LEU A 163 -0.54 -15.96 8.26
C LEU A 163 0.95 -15.83 8.61
N TRP A 164 1.42 -14.62 8.96
CA TRP A 164 2.77 -14.43 9.47
C TRP A 164 2.98 -15.18 10.79
N ALA A 165 2.07 -15.07 11.75
CA ALA A 165 2.15 -15.84 13.00
C ALA A 165 2.20 -17.36 12.77
N LEU A 166 1.42 -17.86 11.81
CA LEU A 166 1.43 -19.27 11.39
C LEU A 166 2.75 -19.70 10.70
N SER A 167 3.46 -18.74 10.10
CA SER A 167 4.65 -18.94 9.28
C SER A 167 5.96 -18.67 10.02
N LEU A 168 5.92 -18.06 11.20
CA LEU A 168 7.10 -17.69 11.97
C LEU A 168 7.89 -18.95 12.36
N PRO A 169 9.18 -19.10 11.97
CA PRO A 169 9.97 -20.28 12.29
C PRO A 169 10.02 -20.55 13.80
N LYS A 170 9.91 -21.82 14.23
CA LYS A 170 9.80 -22.18 15.66
C LYS A 170 10.97 -21.68 16.51
N ASN A 171 12.15 -21.52 15.91
CA ASN A 171 13.38 -21.06 16.55
C ASN A 171 13.53 -19.53 16.60
N VAL A 172 12.54 -18.76 16.12
CA VAL A 172 12.59 -17.29 16.11
C VAL A 172 11.66 -16.72 17.18
N ASN A 173 12.23 -16.12 18.23
CA ASN A 173 11.46 -15.28 19.17
C ASN A 173 11.49 -13.82 18.66
N PRO A 174 10.35 -13.22 18.27
CA PRO A 174 10.30 -11.88 17.72
C PRO A 174 10.29 -10.85 18.84
N VAL A 175 11.45 -10.69 19.48
CA VAL A 175 11.64 -9.65 20.49
C VAL A 175 11.43 -8.29 19.81
N PRO A 176 10.57 -7.41 20.35
CA PRO A 176 10.33 -6.09 19.77
C PRO A 176 11.57 -5.21 19.89
N VAL A 177 11.65 -4.18 19.05
CA VAL A 177 12.60 -3.08 19.26
C VAL A 177 12.21 -2.26 20.48
N SER A 178 13.17 -1.53 21.07
CA SER A 178 12.89 -0.61 22.17
C SER A 178 11.95 0.52 21.72
N SER A 179 11.25 1.15 22.67
CA SER A 179 10.26 2.20 22.37
C SER A 179 10.89 3.39 21.66
N ASP A 180 12.11 3.80 22.03
CA ASP A 180 12.83 4.90 21.38
C ASP A 180 13.13 4.61 19.91
N ILE A 181 13.56 3.37 19.59
CA ILE A 181 13.82 2.94 18.21
C ILE A 181 12.50 2.86 17.43
N ALA A 182 11.43 2.36 18.04
CA ALA A 182 10.11 2.32 17.39
C ALA A 182 9.59 3.72 17.05
N GLU A 183 9.69 4.67 17.98
CA GLU A 183 9.30 6.08 17.79
C GLU A 183 10.14 6.74 16.70
N GLU A 184 11.46 6.51 16.69
CA GLU A 184 12.33 6.99 15.64
C GLU A 184 11.99 6.40 14.27
N ILE A 185 11.68 5.10 14.18
CA ILE A 185 11.20 4.48 12.95
C ILE A 185 9.94 5.18 12.44
N HIS A 186 8.98 5.47 13.30
CA HIS A 186 7.77 6.21 12.94
C HIS A 186 8.03 7.63 12.47
N ALA A 187 8.96 8.32 13.13
CA ALA A 187 9.29 9.69 12.79
C ALA A 187 10.07 9.80 11.47
N THR A 188 10.74 8.73 11.04
CA THR A 188 11.78 8.81 10.00
C THR A 188 11.60 7.80 8.86
N SER A 189 10.51 7.04 8.82
CA SER A 189 10.23 6.09 7.73
C SER A 189 9.08 6.58 6.86
N GLY A 190 9.39 7.07 5.67
CA GLY A 190 8.40 7.18 4.60
C GLY A 190 7.94 5.78 4.13
N GLN A 191 6.71 5.65 3.63
CA GLN A 191 6.24 4.39 3.05
C GLN A 191 6.66 4.24 1.58
N HIS A 192 6.65 5.35 0.83
CA HIS A 192 6.76 5.35 -0.62
C HIS A 192 7.68 6.47 -1.10
N HIS A 193 8.32 6.23 -2.26
CA HIS A 193 8.94 7.28 -3.07
C HIS A 193 7.84 7.92 -3.91
N ILE A 194 7.52 9.19 -3.66
CA ILE A 194 6.44 9.89 -4.36
C ILE A 194 6.99 11.23 -4.84
N GLU A 195 7.06 11.40 -6.15
CA GLU A 195 7.50 12.64 -6.78
C GLU A 195 6.71 12.89 -8.06
N HIS A 196 6.36 14.16 -8.28
CA HIS A 196 5.99 14.66 -9.59
C HIS A 196 7.17 15.45 -10.12
N LEU A 197 7.72 15.05 -11.26
CA LEU A 197 9.02 15.56 -11.75
C LEU A 197 8.88 16.57 -12.90
N VAL A 198 7.64 16.93 -13.22
CA VAL A 198 7.29 17.95 -14.21
C VAL A 198 7.14 19.29 -13.50
N ALA A 199 7.75 20.35 -14.07
CA ALA A 199 7.58 21.70 -13.56
C ALA A 199 6.11 22.10 -13.59
N GLY A 200 5.58 22.58 -12.46
CA GLY A 200 4.18 22.92 -12.33
C GLY A 200 3.70 23.00 -10.87
N PRO A 201 2.39 23.17 -10.64
CA PRO A 201 1.81 23.36 -9.31
C PRO A 201 2.01 22.19 -8.34
N ASP A 202 2.13 20.97 -8.85
CA ASP A 202 2.26 19.75 -8.03
C ASP A 202 3.72 19.29 -7.90
N PHE A 203 4.69 20.07 -8.39
CA PHE A 203 6.12 19.84 -8.17
C PHE A 203 6.50 20.17 -6.71
N ALA A 204 7.56 19.53 -6.21
CA ALA A 204 8.03 19.75 -4.84
C ALA A 204 8.47 21.21 -4.61
N ILE A 205 7.92 21.85 -3.59
CA ILE A 205 8.24 23.25 -3.23
C ILE A 205 9.43 23.24 -2.26
N HIS A 206 10.64 22.99 -2.78
CA HIS A 206 11.88 23.04 -2.00
C HIS A 206 13.07 23.48 -2.87
N GLU A 207 14.00 24.26 -2.32
CA GLU A 207 15.13 24.84 -3.07
C GLU A 207 16.11 23.78 -3.62
N ASP A 208 16.15 22.60 -3.00
CA ASP A 208 16.98 21.47 -3.43
C ASP A 208 16.29 20.54 -4.42
N CYS A 209 15.07 20.86 -4.84
CA CYS A 209 14.32 20.10 -5.83
C CYS A 209 14.28 20.86 -7.16
N VAL A 210 14.73 20.22 -8.23
CA VAL A 210 14.75 20.74 -9.60
C VAL A 210 13.91 19.82 -10.48
N PRO A 211 12.93 20.34 -11.24
CA PRO A 211 12.13 19.51 -12.15
C PRO A 211 13.00 18.95 -13.28
N LEU A 212 12.70 17.72 -13.68
CA LEU A 212 13.41 17.05 -14.78
C LEU A 212 12.77 17.36 -16.15
N VAL A 213 11.48 17.70 -16.15
CA VAL A 213 10.71 18.02 -17.35
C VAL A 213 10.09 19.40 -17.23
N ASP A 214 10.29 20.22 -18.25
CA ASP A 214 9.77 21.59 -18.31
C ASP A 214 8.73 21.71 -19.43
N PRO A 215 7.43 21.83 -19.11
CA PRO A 215 6.36 22.01 -20.08
C PRO A 215 6.49 23.26 -20.97
N ALA A 216 7.25 24.27 -20.54
CA ALA A 216 7.55 25.43 -21.37
C ALA A 216 8.50 25.09 -22.53
N LYS A 217 9.38 24.09 -22.34
CA LYS A 217 10.31 23.58 -23.37
C LYS A 217 9.71 22.43 -24.17
N GLN A 218 8.97 21.55 -23.49
CA GLN A 218 8.30 20.40 -24.09
C GLN A 218 6.81 20.45 -23.74
N LYS A 219 6.03 21.16 -24.55
CA LYS A 219 4.58 21.31 -24.32
C LYS A 219 3.79 20.00 -24.53
N LYS A 220 4.31 19.11 -25.37
CA LYS A 220 3.67 17.86 -25.73
C LYS A 220 4.63 16.68 -25.63
N ILE A 221 4.09 15.54 -25.21
CA ILE A 221 4.73 14.23 -25.25
C ILE A 221 4.04 13.38 -26.32
N THR A 222 4.82 12.54 -26.99
CA THR A 222 4.31 11.60 -28.00
C THR A 222 3.93 10.26 -27.39
N GLU A 223 4.62 9.88 -26.32
CA GLU A 223 4.39 8.62 -25.64
C GLU A 223 4.09 8.85 -24.17
N PHE A 224 3.43 7.87 -23.56
CA PHE A 224 3.27 7.79 -22.11
C PHE A 224 3.34 6.32 -21.70
N ALA A 225 4.39 5.95 -20.96
CA ALA A 225 4.55 4.62 -20.41
C ALA A 225 4.31 4.62 -18.90
N TYR A 226 3.52 3.65 -18.44
CA TYR A 226 3.29 3.35 -17.03
C TYR A 226 3.96 2.03 -16.69
N VAL A 227 4.99 2.08 -15.86
CA VAL A 227 5.75 0.91 -15.38
C VAL A 227 5.48 0.72 -13.89
N ASP A 228 5.21 -0.52 -13.46
CA ASP A 228 4.84 -0.87 -12.08
C ASP A 228 5.52 -2.14 -11.58
N GLY A 229 5.79 -2.19 -10.29
CA GLY A 229 6.32 -3.35 -9.59
C GLY A 229 5.41 -4.58 -9.62
N ARG A 230 5.92 -5.71 -10.10
CA ARG A 230 5.26 -7.02 -9.98
C ARG A 230 5.31 -7.49 -8.55
N PHE A 231 4.23 -7.20 -7.82
CA PHE A 231 4.02 -7.68 -6.46
C PHE A 231 5.25 -7.38 -5.57
N MET A 232 5.69 -6.13 -5.67
CA MET A 232 7.01 -5.67 -5.24
C MET A 232 7.35 -6.08 -3.80
N TYR A 233 6.43 -5.81 -2.88
CA TYR A 233 6.68 -5.99 -1.44
C TYR A 233 6.96 -7.45 -1.07
N ALA A 234 6.36 -8.41 -1.80
CA ALA A 234 6.58 -9.82 -1.53
C ALA A 234 8.01 -10.30 -1.85
N ALA A 235 8.70 -9.65 -2.80
CA ALA A 235 10.10 -9.94 -3.10
C ALA A 235 11.07 -9.34 -2.06
N LEU A 236 10.67 -8.29 -1.37
CA LEU A 236 11.57 -7.45 -0.58
C LEU A 236 11.64 -7.83 0.90
N GLY A 237 10.71 -8.66 1.36
CA GLY A 237 10.67 -9.14 2.74
C GLY A 237 11.54 -10.35 3.06
N ARG A 238 12.45 -10.74 2.16
CA ARG A 238 13.41 -11.81 2.42
C ARG A 238 14.57 -11.34 3.30
N GLU A 239 15.02 -12.19 4.19
CA GLU A 239 16.19 -11.97 5.03
C GLU A 239 16.19 -10.65 5.82
N LEU A 240 15.01 -10.26 6.32
CA LEU A 240 14.90 -9.11 7.20
C LEU A 240 15.56 -9.38 8.56
N GLY A 241 16.01 -8.29 9.17
CA GLY A 241 16.39 -8.26 10.57
C GLY A 241 15.17 -8.07 11.48
N LEU A 242 15.35 -8.37 12.75
CA LEU A 242 14.33 -8.30 13.81
C LEU A 242 14.97 -7.76 15.09
N GLY A 243 14.14 -7.31 16.03
CA GLY A 243 14.63 -6.97 17.37
C GLY A 243 15.24 -8.16 18.14
N PRO A 244 15.93 -7.87 19.27
CA PRO A 244 16.26 -6.52 19.75
C PRO A 244 17.28 -5.83 18.83
N ALA A 245 17.15 -4.51 18.70
CA ALA A 245 18.03 -3.70 17.85
C ALA A 245 19.16 -3.06 18.68
N ARG A 246 20.27 -2.73 18.02
CA ARG A 246 21.44 -2.09 18.66
C ARG A 246 21.76 -0.77 17.96
N ARG A 247 21.92 0.30 18.75
CA ARG A 247 22.44 1.58 18.25
C ARG A 247 23.96 1.52 18.08
N LEU A 248 24.45 2.07 16.99
CA LEU A 248 25.85 2.19 16.62
C LEU A 248 26.21 3.68 16.59
N ASN A 249 27.34 4.02 17.20
CA ASN A 249 27.93 5.35 17.00
C ASN A 249 28.48 5.48 15.58
N ARG A 250 28.92 6.70 15.23
CA ARG A 250 29.49 7.03 13.92
C ARG A 250 30.57 6.04 13.44
N ALA A 251 31.56 5.73 14.28
CA ALA A 251 32.67 4.87 13.89
C ALA A 251 32.21 3.45 13.55
N ALA A 252 31.36 2.86 14.38
CA ALA A 252 30.80 1.52 14.14
C ALA A 252 29.80 1.50 12.98
N ALA A 253 29.04 2.59 12.77
CA ALA A 253 28.15 2.73 11.63
C ALA A 253 28.93 2.82 10.31
N TYR A 254 30.03 3.58 10.29
CA TYR A 254 30.94 3.65 9.15
C TYR A 254 31.53 2.29 8.82
N GLN A 255 32.07 1.58 9.82
CA GLN A 255 32.59 0.23 9.64
C GLN A 255 31.54 -0.74 9.08
N LEU A 256 30.32 -0.74 9.64
CA LEU A 256 29.23 -1.61 9.16
C LEU A 256 28.87 -1.30 7.70
N MET A 257 28.82 -0.02 7.33
CA MET A 257 28.47 0.41 5.97
C MET A 257 29.52 -0.03 4.93
N GLU A 258 30.80 -0.10 5.30
CA GLU A 258 31.87 -0.59 4.43
C GLU A 258 31.90 -2.13 4.34
N GLU A 259 31.70 -2.82 5.45
CA GLU A 259 31.80 -4.29 5.52
C GLU A 259 30.57 -5.02 4.99
N ASP A 260 29.37 -4.48 5.24
CA ASP A 260 28.08 -5.04 4.78
C ASP A 260 27.18 -3.91 4.24
N PRO A 261 27.34 -3.52 2.96
CA PRO A 261 26.56 -2.45 2.35
C PRO A 261 25.05 -2.70 2.30
N TYR A 262 24.61 -3.95 2.51
CA TYR A 262 23.20 -4.35 2.59
C TYR A 262 22.83 -4.88 3.98
N ALA A 263 23.52 -4.37 5.01
CA ALA A 263 23.23 -4.70 6.40
C ALA A 263 21.75 -4.50 6.74
N ARG A 264 21.25 -5.29 7.70
CA ARG A 264 19.87 -5.16 8.20
C ARG A 264 19.88 -4.02 9.19
N ALA A 265 20.03 -2.81 8.67
CA ALA A 265 20.26 -1.61 9.45
C ALA A 265 19.64 -0.39 8.77
N ARG A 266 19.31 0.59 9.60
CA ARG A 266 18.99 1.95 9.18
C ARG A 266 20.10 2.86 9.65
N PHE A 267 20.47 3.85 8.86
CA PHE A 267 21.53 4.78 9.18
C PHE A 267 20.97 6.19 9.16
N ASN A 268 21.31 7.01 10.15
CA ASN A 268 21.25 8.45 9.99
C ASN A 268 22.51 8.86 9.23
N VAL A 269 22.35 9.49 8.07
CA VAL A 269 23.46 9.87 7.20
C VAL A 269 23.37 11.33 6.82
N ARG A 270 24.54 11.97 6.77
CA ARG A 270 24.71 13.21 6.02
C ARG A 270 25.07 12.85 4.59
N PHE A 271 24.49 13.54 3.63
CA PHE A 271 24.77 13.29 2.23
C PHE A 271 25.03 14.57 1.45
N GLN A 272 25.71 14.41 0.33
CA GLN A 272 25.86 15.45 -0.69
C GLN A 272 25.57 14.87 -2.07
N VAL A 273 24.65 15.53 -2.78
CA VAL A 273 24.33 15.26 -4.18
C VAL A 273 25.54 15.64 -5.05
N PRO A 274 25.96 14.82 -6.03
CA PRO A 274 27.07 15.14 -6.91
C PRO A 274 26.89 16.50 -7.61
N SER A 275 27.98 17.22 -7.83
CA SER A 275 27.94 18.53 -8.51
C SER A 275 27.51 18.43 -9.98
N THR A 276 27.58 17.25 -10.57
CA THR A 276 27.17 16.92 -11.94
C THR A 276 25.82 16.23 -12.03
N TRP A 277 25.11 16.07 -10.90
CA TRP A 277 23.85 15.33 -10.85
C TRP A 277 22.75 16.05 -11.64
N ASN A 278 22.02 15.29 -12.45
CA ASN A 278 20.91 15.80 -13.28
C ASN A 278 19.72 14.83 -13.32
N HIS A 279 19.60 13.98 -12.29
CA HIS A 279 18.56 12.94 -12.21
C HIS A 279 17.64 13.18 -11.00
N VAL A 280 16.76 12.24 -10.69
CA VAL A 280 15.86 12.25 -9.54
C VAL A 280 16.64 12.21 -8.22
N GLY A 281 16.02 12.63 -7.12
CA GLY A 281 16.60 12.50 -5.79
C GLY A 281 16.55 11.05 -5.31
N ILE A 282 17.56 10.61 -4.56
CA ILE A 282 17.66 9.22 -4.07
C ILE A 282 17.22 9.11 -2.62
N LEU A 283 17.72 9.99 -1.75
CA LEU A 283 17.46 9.96 -0.31
C LEU A 283 16.37 10.96 0.06
N GLY A 284 15.24 10.47 0.57
CA GLY A 284 14.13 11.30 0.99
C GLY A 284 14.43 12.05 2.29
N VAL A 285 14.10 13.33 2.35
CA VAL A 285 14.21 14.19 3.52
C VAL A 285 12.82 14.64 3.93
N ARG A 286 12.55 14.62 5.24
CA ARG A 286 11.28 15.07 5.78
C ARG A 286 11.27 16.60 5.85
N HIS A 287 10.19 17.23 5.43
CA HIS A 287 9.99 18.67 5.67
C HIS A 287 9.96 18.96 7.17
N GLN A 288 10.40 20.16 7.56
CA GLN A 288 10.27 20.63 8.94
C GLN A 288 8.80 20.68 9.40
N ARG A 289 7.91 21.06 8.46
CA ARG A 289 6.46 21.05 8.64
C ARG A 289 5.91 19.70 8.22
N VAL A 290 5.26 19.00 9.16
CA VAL A 290 4.79 17.63 8.96
C VAL A 290 3.78 17.53 7.81
N GLU A 291 2.96 18.56 7.63
CA GLU A 291 1.96 18.67 6.58
C GLU A 291 2.53 18.77 5.16
N GLU A 292 3.79 19.20 5.02
CA GLU A 292 4.49 19.29 3.73
C GLU A 292 5.11 17.94 3.32
N GLY A 293 5.17 16.97 4.23
CA GLY A 293 5.55 15.59 3.92
C GLY A 293 7.05 15.39 3.68
N TRP A 294 7.40 14.78 2.56
CA TRP A 294 8.77 14.40 2.19
C TRP A 294 9.15 14.98 0.84
N TYR A 295 10.42 15.34 0.68
CA TYR A 295 11.02 15.78 -0.58
C TYR A 295 12.30 14.99 -0.86
N TYR A 296 12.74 14.96 -2.10
CA TYR A 296 13.91 14.19 -2.53
C TYR A 296 14.90 15.14 -3.23
N PRO A 297 15.92 15.64 -2.51
CA PRO A 297 16.91 16.55 -3.08
C PRO A 297 17.57 15.99 -4.33
N ASN A 298 17.59 16.78 -5.39
CA ASN A 298 18.23 16.41 -6.64
C ASN A 298 18.99 17.56 -7.31
N ARG A 299 19.01 18.74 -6.68
CA ARG A 299 19.85 19.84 -7.12
C ARG A 299 21.35 19.46 -6.96
N PRO A 300 22.18 19.66 -8.00
CA PRO A 300 23.60 19.36 -7.89
C PRO A 300 24.27 20.10 -6.73
N GLY A 301 25.04 19.38 -5.92
CA GLY A 301 25.71 19.91 -4.73
C GLY A 301 24.81 20.13 -3.49
N ALA A 302 23.51 19.82 -3.57
CA ALA A 302 22.63 19.87 -2.40
C ALA A 302 23.14 18.97 -1.27
N ARG A 303 22.86 19.36 -0.03
CA ARG A 303 23.29 18.64 1.18
C ARG A 303 22.08 18.41 2.08
N GLY A 304 22.06 17.28 2.75
CA GLY A 304 21.00 16.96 3.70
C GLY A 304 21.45 15.95 4.75
N GLU A 305 20.55 15.71 5.70
CA GLU A 305 20.69 14.66 6.70
C GLU A 305 19.36 13.90 6.77
N THR A 306 19.42 12.57 6.76
CA THR A 306 18.21 11.74 6.82
C THR A 306 18.50 10.33 7.32
N TRP A 307 17.44 9.64 7.76
CA TRP A 307 17.49 8.23 8.04
C TRP A 307 17.10 7.42 6.80
N ALA A 308 17.96 6.47 6.41
CA ALA A 308 17.74 5.62 5.25
C ALA A 308 18.03 4.14 5.55
N ASP A 309 17.36 3.23 4.83
CA ASP A 309 17.73 1.81 4.83
C ASP A 309 19.07 1.61 4.09
N ALA A 310 19.82 0.57 4.46
CA ALA A 310 21.08 0.23 3.81
C ALA A 310 20.95 0.12 2.28
N ALA A 311 19.83 -0.40 1.78
CA ALA A 311 19.58 -0.51 0.34
C ALA A 311 19.52 0.86 -0.36
N GLU A 312 18.93 1.88 0.26
CA GLU A 312 18.84 3.23 -0.31
C GLU A 312 20.21 3.91 -0.31
N ILE A 313 20.99 3.71 0.75
CA ILE A 313 22.36 4.20 0.87
C ILE A 313 23.23 3.60 -0.22
N GLN A 314 23.09 2.30 -0.48
CA GLN A 314 23.87 1.65 -1.52
C GLN A 314 23.52 2.16 -2.92
N VAL A 315 22.24 2.46 -3.19
CA VAL A 315 21.84 3.14 -4.45
C VAL A 315 22.50 4.52 -4.55
N ALA A 316 22.45 5.32 -3.49
CA ALA A 316 23.07 6.65 -3.47
C ALA A 316 24.60 6.59 -3.70
N ARG A 317 25.30 5.70 -3.00
CA ARG A 317 26.75 5.49 -3.14
C ARG A 317 27.12 5.01 -4.55
N SER A 318 26.35 4.07 -5.11
CA SER A 318 26.57 3.56 -6.48
C SER A 318 26.35 4.64 -7.54
N ALA A 319 25.47 5.60 -7.25
CA ALA A 319 25.23 6.79 -8.06
C ALA A 319 26.25 7.93 -7.83
N GLY A 320 27.27 7.70 -6.99
CA GLY A 320 28.35 8.66 -6.72
C GLY A 320 28.02 9.73 -5.68
N TRP A 321 26.91 9.62 -4.95
CA TRP A 321 26.61 10.53 -3.85
C TRP A 321 27.61 10.33 -2.71
N VAL A 322 28.02 11.43 -2.07
CA VAL A 322 28.80 11.33 -0.84
C VAL A 322 27.83 11.03 0.29
N VAL A 323 28.08 9.96 1.05
CA VAL A 323 27.26 9.56 2.20
C VAL A 323 28.17 9.31 3.40
N ASP A 324 27.90 10.01 4.50
CA ASP A 324 28.66 9.96 5.74
C ASP A 324 27.73 9.58 6.90
N PRO A 325 27.87 8.38 7.49
CA PRO A 325 27.03 7.97 8.60
C PRO A 325 27.30 8.80 9.85
N VAL A 326 26.21 9.20 10.51
CA VAL A 326 26.21 9.84 11.83
C VAL A 326 26.03 8.77 12.92
N GLU A 327 25.07 7.87 12.70
CA GLU A 327 24.77 6.74 13.58
C GLU A 327 23.98 5.67 12.81
N ALA A 328 23.77 4.50 13.42
CA ALA A 328 22.93 3.47 12.85
C ALA A 328 22.16 2.66 13.89
N VAL A 329 21.05 2.06 13.47
CA VAL A 329 20.32 1.04 14.21
C VAL A 329 20.45 -0.27 13.43
N VAL A 330 21.09 -1.27 14.03
CA VAL A 330 21.25 -2.61 13.44
C VAL A 330 20.29 -3.61 14.05
N PHE A 331 19.68 -4.42 13.20
CA PHE A 331 18.74 -5.47 13.55
C PHE A 331 19.41 -6.85 13.49
N ARG A 332 18.95 -7.78 14.34
CA ARG A 332 19.45 -9.16 14.33
C ARG A 332 18.94 -9.90 13.10
N LYS A 333 19.83 -10.57 12.37
CA LYS A 333 19.45 -11.45 11.26
C LYS A 333 18.54 -12.58 11.76
N ALA A 334 17.28 -12.60 11.32
CA ALA A 334 16.28 -13.55 11.82
C ALA A 334 15.36 -14.15 10.74
N ARG A 335 15.29 -13.55 9.55
CA ARG A 335 14.45 -14.03 8.42
C ARG A 335 12.96 -14.21 8.80
N PRO A 336 12.34 -13.27 9.53
CA PRO A 336 11.03 -13.49 10.16
C PRO A 336 9.85 -13.55 9.17
N LEU A 337 10.03 -13.04 7.95
CA LEU A 337 8.98 -12.97 6.93
C LEU A 337 9.18 -13.94 5.76
N ASP A 338 10.30 -14.68 5.71
CA ASP A 338 10.67 -15.52 4.57
C ASP A 338 9.58 -16.55 4.25
N THR A 339 9.20 -17.38 5.23
CA THR A 339 8.17 -18.42 5.07
C THR A 339 6.81 -17.82 4.70
N PHE A 340 6.46 -16.67 5.28
CA PHE A 340 5.20 -15.98 4.99
C PHE A 340 5.14 -15.54 3.53
N PHE A 341 6.17 -14.82 3.06
CA PHE A 341 6.21 -14.36 1.67
C PHE A 341 6.36 -15.50 0.68
N GLU A 342 7.15 -16.53 1.01
CA GLU A 342 7.26 -17.72 0.17
C GLU A 342 5.90 -18.39 -0.04
N ARG A 343 5.12 -18.59 1.02
CA ARG A 343 3.76 -19.17 0.92
C ARG A 343 2.83 -18.33 0.07
N ILE A 344 2.87 -17.00 0.23
CA ILE A 344 2.06 -16.10 -0.58
C ILE A 344 2.50 -16.08 -2.05
N MET A 345 3.81 -16.13 -2.33
CA MET A 345 4.32 -16.25 -3.70
C MET A 345 3.89 -17.57 -4.33
N ARG A 346 3.99 -18.70 -3.62
CA ARG A 346 3.47 -19.99 -4.10
C ARG A 346 1.96 -19.94 -4.35
N ALA A 347 1.19 -19.28 -3.48
CA ALA A 347 -0.24 -19.08 -3.67
C ALA A 347 -0.53 -18.28 -4.96
N ARG A 348 0.27 -17.24 -5.24
CA ARG A 348 0.21 -16.45 -6.47
C ARG A 348 0.54 -17.28 -7.71
N ASP A 349 1.61 -18.08 -7.64
CA ASP A 349 2.04 -18.92 -8.76
C ASP A 349 0.96 -19.94 -9.13
N ARG A 350 0.34 -20.58 -8.13
CA ARG A 350 -0.81 -21.47 -8.34
C ARG A 350 -2.00 -20.78 -9.01
N VAL A 351 -2.24 -19.51 -8.70
CA VAL A 351 -3.30 -18.72 -9.36
C VAL A 351 -2.93 -18.42 -10.81
N ASN A 352 -1.65 -18.18 -11.13
CA ASN A 352 -1.20 -18.00 -12.51
C ASN A 352 -1.27 -19.29 -13.33
N GLU A 353 -0.90 -20.41 -12.72
CA GLU A 353 -0.82 -21.72 -13.38
C GLU A 353 -2.17 -22.43 -13.49
N HIS A 354 -3.23 -21.92 -12.84
CA HIS A 354 -4.54 -22.56 -12.87
C HIS A 354 -5.14 -22.50 -14.29
N PRO A 355 -5.32 -23.64 -15.00
CA PRO A 355 -5.68 -23.64 -16.42
C PRO A 355 -7.08 -23.08 -16.67
N ASP A 356 -8.05 -23.42 -15.81
CA ASP A 356 -9.46 -23.11 -16.03
C ASP A 356 -10.01 -21.95 -15.19
N MET A 357 -9.13 -21.15 -14.56
CA MET A 357 -9.59 -20.02 -13.75
C MET A 357 -10.01 -18.87 -14.65
N HIS A 358 -11.30 -18.50 -14.56
CA HIS A 358 -11.87 -17.38 -15.30
C HIS A 358 -11.03 -16.10 -15.12
N PRO A 359 -10.70 -15.35 -16.19
CA PRO A 359 -9.75 -14.22 -16.12
C PRO A 359 -10.08 -13.16 -15.07
N MET A 360 -11.36 -12.79 -14.95
CA MET A 360 -11.83 -11.85 -13.90
C MET A 360 -11.56 -12.38 -12.49
N LEU A 361 -11.83 -13.67 -12.24
CA LEU A 361 -11.62 -14.29 -10.94
C LEU A 361 -10.13 -14.32 -10.60
N ARG A 362 -9.30 -14.66 -11.59
CA ARG A 362 -7.84 -14.60 -11.49
C ARG A 362 -7.37 -13.20 -11.10
N LYS A 363 -7.85 -12.15 -11.78
CA LYS A 363 -7.52 -10.75 -11.45
C LYS A 363 -7.92 -10.40 -10.01
N ALA A 364 -9.12 -10.78 -9.58
CA ALA A 364 -9.62 -10.52 -8.23
C ALA A 364 -8.80 -11.25 -7.15
N VAL A 365 -8.50 -12.54 -7.32
CA VAL A 365 -7.69 -13.32 -6.36
C VAL A 365 -6.26 -12.77 -6.29
N MET A 366 -5.67 -12.41 -7.44
CA MET A 366 -4.35 -11.75 -7.48
C MET A 366 -4.34 -10.40 -6.75
N ALA A 367 -5.42 -9.63 -6.87
CA ALA A 367 -5.61 -8.39 -6.12
C ALA A 367 -5.74 -8.65 -4.61
N ALA A 368 -6.46 -9.70 -4.19
CA ALA A 368 -6.58 -10.11 -2.79
C ALA A 368 -5.24 -10.52 -2.18
N LEU A 369 -4.43 -11.30 -2.91
CA LEU A 369 -3.07 -11.65 -2.48
C LEU A 369 -2.18 -10.39 -2.38
N ARG A 370 -2.33 -9.43 -3.32
CA ARG A 370 -1.66 -8.11 -3.25
C ARG A 370 -2.07 -7.34 -2.00
N ALA A 371 -3.36 -7.26 -1.72
CA ALA A 371 -3.90 -6.57 -0.57
C ALA A 371 -3.41 -7.19 0.74
N ILE A 372 -3.43 -8.53 0.87
CA ILE A 372 -2.95 -9.24 2.07
C ILE A 372 -1.50 -8.84 2.38
N VAL A 373 -0.61 -8.84 1.39
CA VAL A 373 0.79 -8.45 1.59
C VAL A 373 0.91 -6.98 1.98
N LEU A 374 0.34 -6.08 1.18
CA LEU A 374 0.50 -4.64 1.38
C LEU A 374 0.00 -4.21 2.77
N HIS A 375 -1.21 -4.65 3.11
CA HIS A 375 -1.85 -4.28 4.37
C HIS A 375 -1.19 -4.95 5.58
N SER A 376 -0.57 -6.12 5.43
CA SER A 376 0.17 -6.77 6.53
C SER A 376 1.48 -6.05 6.83
N VAL A 377 2.21 -5.63 5.78
CA VAL A 377 3.42 -4.81 5.97
C VAL A 377 3.07 -3.50 6.67
N GLY A 378 1.97 -2.84 6.28
CA GLY A 378 1.46 -1.67 7.00
C GLY A 378 1.04 -1.97 8.44
N ALA A 379 0.44 -3.13 8.70
CA ALA A 379 -0.01 -3.52 10.02
C ALA A 379 1.15 -3.73 11.02
N PHE A 380 2.34 -4.16 10.57
CA PHE A 380 3.51 -4.30 11.46
C PHE A 380 3.94 -2.97 12.07
N ALA A 381 3.78 -1.86 11.35
CA ALA A 381 4.04 -0.52 11.88
C ALA A 381 2.83 0.09 12.60
N SER A 382 1.62 -0.43 12.40
CA SER A 382 0.43 0.19 12.99
C SER A 382 0.38 -0.02 14.50
N SER A 383 0.31 1.07 15.26
CA SER A 383 -0.02 1.04 16.69
C SER A 383 -1.52 0.77 16.96
N GLY A 384 -2.31 0.55 15.91
CA GLY A 384 -3.76 0.44 15.95
C GLY A 384 -4.41 1.34 14.90
N ARG A 385 -5.72 1.15 14.65
CA ARG A 385 -6.49 2.01 13.74
C ARG A 385 -7.20 3.09 14.56
N ASP A 386 -6.85 4.35 14.35
CA ASP A 386 -7.53 5.48 14.99
C ASP A 386 -9.03 5.41 14.76
N GLN A 387 -9.80 5.57 15.83
CA GLN A 387 -11.26 5.54 15.75
C GLN A 387 -11.74 6.92 15.28
N THR A 388 -12.54 6.96 14.22
CA THR A 388 -13.24 8.18 13.84
C THR A 388 -14.52 8.30 14.64
N ARG A 389 -14.61 9.32 15.49
CA ARG A 389 -15.80 9.65 16.26
C ARG A 389 -16.46 10.91 15.72
N VAL A 390 -17.77 11.01 15.95
CA VAL A 390 -18.57 12.17 15.57
C VAL A 390 -19.32 12.72 16.76
N ALA A 391 -19.47 14.04 16.78
CA ALA A 391 -20.22 14.80 17.76
C ALA A 391 -21.16 15.79 17.06
N THR A 392 -22.32 16.06 17.66
CA THR A 392 -23.30 17.03 17.15
C THR A 392 -22.99 18.47 17.57
N SER A 393 -22.21 18.64 18.65
CA SER A 393 -21.71 19.93 19.11
C SER A 393 -20.18 19.87 19.30
N ALA A 394 -19.50 20.99 19.11
CA ALA A 394 -18.08 21.13 19.43
C ALA A 394 -17.81 20.92 20.93
N LEU A 395 -18.78 21.27 21.78
CA LEU A 395 -18.70 21.10 23.23
C LEU A 395 -18.72 19.63 23.66
N ASP A 396 -19.26 18.74 22.82
CA ASP A 396 -19.30 17.29 23.09
C ASP A 396 -17.98 16.60 22.71
N VAL A 397 -17.05 17.31 22.06
CA VAL A 397 -15.73 16.78 21.72
C VAL A 397 -14.80 16.94 22.93
N PRO A 398 -14.11 15.88 23.40
CA PRO A 398 -13.17 15.98 24.51
C PRO A 398 -12.07 17.03 24.25
N PRO A 399 -11.68 17.86 25.25
CA PRO A 399 -10.77 18.99 25.06
C PRO A 399 -9.47 18.67 24.33
N GLN A 400 -8.86 17.51 24.62
CA GLN A 400 -7.62 17.05 24.01
C GLN A 400 -7.72 16.78 22.50
N PHE A 401 -8.94 16.62 21.95
CA PHE A 401 -9.18 16.40 20.53
C PHE A 401 -9.81 17.60 19.83
N GLN A 402 -10.24 18.64 20.57
CA GLN A 402 -10.90 19.82 19.99
C GLN A 402 -10.00 20.56 18.99
N ALA A 403 -8.70 20.67 19.25
CA ALA A 403 -7.76 21.33 18.35
C ALA A 403 -7.59 20.62 16.98
N ARG A 404 -7.94 19.32 16.90
CA ARG A 404 -7.79 18.48 15.70
C ARG A 404 -9.13 18.07 15.10
N MET A 405 -10.25 18.58 15.63
CA MET A 405 -11.58 18.24 15.10
C MET A 405 -11.84 18.96 13.78
N GLN A 406 -12.59 18.32 12.89
CA GLN A 406 -13.01 18.89 11.61
C GLN A 406 -14.53 18.92 11.53
N ARG A 407 -15.10 20.01 11.02
CA ARG A 407 -16.54 20.08 10.78
C ARG A 407 -16.87 19.45 9.42
N GLN A 408 -17.76 18.47 9.40
CA GLN A 408 -18.32 17.87 8.19
C GLN A 408 -19.85 17.99 8.22
N GLY A 409 -20.36 18.97 7.45
CA GLY A 409 -21.76 19.37 7.53
C GLY A 409 -22.18 19.84 8.93
N LYS A 410 -23.11 19.09 9.55
CA LYS A 410 -23.62 19.35 10.91
C LYS A 410 -22.87 18.62 12.02
N LEU A 411 -21.86 17.82 11.70
CA LEU A 411 -21.11 17.01 12.67
C LEU A 411 -19.68 17.51 12.83
N PHE A 412 -19.14 17.34 14.04
CA PHE A 412 -17.72 17.48 14.35
C PHE A 412 -17.09 16.09 14.36
N VAL A 413 -16.10 15.87 13.50
CA VAL A 413 -15.37 14.62 13.35
C VAL A 413 -14.03 14.75 14.06
N TYR A 414 -13.69 13.78 14.93
CA TYR A 414 -12.42 13.75 15.63
C TYR A 414 -11.87 12.32 15.75
N HIS A 415 -10.55 12.20 15.95
CA HIS A 415 -9.84 10.92 16.00
C HIS A 415 -9.40 10.59 17.42
N VAL A 416 -9.71 9.35 17.84
CA VAL A 416 -9.21 8.80 19.10
C VAL A 416 -8.17 7.74 18.77
N PRO A 417 -6.90 7.94 19.15
CA PRO A 417 -5.87 6.93 18.99
C PRO A 417 -6.27 5.63 19.68
N SER A 418 -6.03 4.50 19.04
CA SER A 418 -6.24 3.20 19.68
C SER A 418 -5.02 2.87 20.56
N GLU A 419 -5.27 2.39 21.78
CA GLU A 419 -4.21 1.84 22.63
C GLU A 419 -3.90 0.40 22.22
N ARG A 420 -2.60 0.05 22.24
CA ARG A 420 -2.15 -1.33 21.99
C ARG A 420 -2.49 -2.19 23.20
N ASN A 421 -3.18 -3.30 22.96
CA ASN A 421 -3.35 -4.34 23.97
C ASN A 421 -2.25 -5.41 23.81
N SER A 422 -2.16 -6.31 24.79
CA SER A 422 -1.17 -7.40 24.79
C SER A 422 -1.19 -8.25 23.51
N ARG A 423 -2.35 -8.40 22.87
CA ARG A 423 -2.46 -9.12 21.59
C ARG A 423 -1.80 -8.33 20.47
N THR A 424 -2.18 -7.07 20.28
CA THR A 424 -1.63 -6.23 19.20
C THR A 424 -0.14 -5.95 19.37
N GLU A 425 0.36 -5.96 20.60
CA GLU A 425 1.78 -5.78 20.89
C GLU A 425 2.65 -6.87 20.25
N SER A 426 2.20 -8.14 20.27
CA SER A 426 2.93 -9.26 19.63
C SER A 426 2.99 -9.20 18.09
N PHE A 427 2.21 -8.32 17.47
CA PHE A 427 2.23 -8.08 16.02
C PHE A 427 2.90 -6.77 15.65
N TYR A 428 3.33 -5.98 16.64
CA TYR A 428 3.91 -4.66 16.43
C TYR A 428 5.43 -4.77 16.22
N HIS A 429 5.84 -4.64 14.96
CA HIS A 429 7.21 -4.76 14.49
C HIS A 429 7.52 -3.71 13.42
N PRO A 430 7.58 -2.42 13.79
CA PRO A 430 7.79 -1.33 12.84
C PRO A 430 9.11 -1.49 12.04
N GLU A 431 10.11 -2.17 12.59
CA GLU A 431 11.37 -2.49 11.92
C GLU A 431 11.20 -3.39 10.69
N LEU A 432 10.18 -4.25 10.66
CA LEU A 432 9.89 -5.11 9.51
C LEU A 432 9.31 -4.29 8.37
N ALA A 433 8.38 -3.38 8.69
CA ALA A 433 7.77 -2.48 7.71
C ALA A 433 8.81 -1.53 7.12
N ALA A 434 9.62 -0.90 7.97
CA ALA A 434 10.64 0.06 7.56
C ALA A 434 11.67 -0.53 6.60
N GLN A 435 12.18 -1.75 6.87
CA GLN A 435 13.09 -2.43 5.95
C GLN A 435 12.42 -2.75 4.60
N VAL A 436 11.16 -3.20 4.59
CA VAL A 436 10.44 -3.47 3.33
C VAL A 436 10.23 -2.19 2.52
N TRP A 437 9.85 -1.09 3.17
CA TRP A 437 9.64 0.20 2.51
C TRP A 437 10.95 0.79 1.97
N GLY A 438 12.04 0.78 2.75
CA GLY A 438 13.34 1.26 2.30
C GLY A 438 13.86 0.48 1.09
N ARG A 439 13.76 -0.85 1.13
CA ARG A 439 14.10 -1.70 -0.03
C ARG A 439 13.19 -1.45 -1.23
N ALA A 440 11.93 -1.09 -1.02
CA ALA A 440 11.01 -0.78 -2.12
C ALA A 440 11.37 0.55 -2.79
N ARG A 441 11.74 1.57 -2.01
CA ARG A 441 12.26 2.84 -2.51
C ARG A 441 13.56 2.65 -3.28
N ALA A 442 14.50 1.85 -2.75
CA ALA A 442 15.70 1.49 -3.49
C ALA A 442 15.38 0.76 -4.81
N ARG A 443 14.45 -0.21 -4.79
CA ARG A 443 14.11 -1.04 -5.96
C ARG A 443 13.41 -0.30 -7.09
N VAL A 444 12.63 0.74 -6.80
CA VAL A 444 12.00 1.57 -7.85
C VAL A 444 13.02 2.48 -8.55
N LEU A 445 14.10 2.86 -7.84
CA LEU A 445 15.19 3.64 -8.41
C LEU A 445 16.14 2.78 -9.23
N ASP A 446 16.53 1.64 -8.69
CA ASP A 446 17.56 0.77 -9.25
C ASP A 446 17.25 -0.70 -8.96
N GLY A 447 16.97 -1.47 -10.01
CA GLY A 447 16.48 -2.82 -9.89
C GLY A 447 17.01 -3.81 -10.93
N PRO A 448 16.84 -5.12 -10.69
CA PRO A 448 17.30 -6.14 -11.60
C PRO A 448 16.21 -6.59 -12.58
N SER A 449 16.63 -7.03 -13.77
CA SER A 449 15.79 -7.65 -14.81
C SER A 449 16.45 -8.90 -15.40
N ALA A 450 15.89 -9.45 -16.49
CA ALA A 450 16.54 -10.47 -17.29
C ALA A 450 17.88 -9.99 -17.89
N LEU A 451 18.03 -8.68 -18.11
CA LEU A 451 19.22 -8.06 -18.70
C LEU A 451 20.39 -7.93 -17.72
N GLY A 452 20.16 -8.22 -16.44
CA GLY A 452 21.18 -8.17 -15.40
C GLY A 452 20.75 -7.38 -14.16
N LEU A 453 21.72 -7.20 -13.26
CA LEU A 453 21.57 -6.30 -12.11
C LEU A 453 21.69 -4.83 -12.59
N HIS A 454 21.01 -3.92 -11.91
CA HIS A 454 21.10 -2.48 -12.19
C HIS A 454 20.71 -2.08 -13.62
N THR A 455 19.63 -2.67 -14.14
CA THR A 455 19.18 -2.48 -15.54
C THR A 455 17.80 -1.85 -15.63
N THR A 456 17.15 -1.56 -14.50
CA THR A 456 15.77 -1.06 -14.44
C THR A 456 15.60 -0.04 -13.34
N GLY A 457 14.48 0.68 -13.38
CA GLY A 457 14.15 1.70 -12.39
C GLY A 457 14.29 3.10 -12.93
N ALA A 458 13.99 4.09 -12.09
CA ALA A 458 14.06 5.49 -12.45
C ALA A 458 15.47 5.89 -12.92
N LEU A 459 16.54 5.39 -12.30
CA LEU A 459 17.91 5.74 -12.66
C LEU A 459 18.37 5.12 -13.99
N ALA A 460 17.62 4.16 -14.54
CA ALA A 460 17.91 3.50 -15.81
C ALA A 460 17.24 4.16 -17.02
N VAL A 461 16.48 5.24 -16.83
CA VAL A 461 15.85 6.00 -17.92
C VAL A 461 16.47 7.38 -18.06
N ASP A 462 16.32 7.98 -19.24
CA ASP A 462 16.73 9.38 -19.46
C ASP A 462 15.93 10.30 -18.51
N PRO A 463 16.60 11.12 -17.68
CA PRO A 463 15.91 11.98 -16.72
C PRO A 463 14.91 12.93 -17.39
N SER A 464 15.18 13.40 -18.61
CA SER A 464 14.29 14.29 -19.37
C SER A 464 12.98 13.63 -19.81
N THR A 465 12.87 12.31 -19.65
CA THR A 465 11.66 11.55 -19.97
C THR A 465 10.86 11.17 -18.73
N LEU A 466 11.43 11.33 -17.53
CA LEU A 466 10.82 10.86 -16.29
C LEU A 466 9.81 11.88 -15.74
N LEU A 467 8.52 11.52 -15.75
CA LEU A 467 7.40 12.38 -15.36
C LEU A 467 7.05 12.29 -13.87
N GLY A 468 7.45 11.21 -13.21
CA GLY A 468 7.22 11.01 -11.78
C GLY A 468 7.44 9.60 -11.29
N ILE A 469 7.43 9.46 -9.96
CA ILE A 469 7.51 8.20 -9.21
C ILE A 469 6.31 8.15 -8.26
N GLN A 470 5.67 6.99 -8.13
CA GLN A 470 4.56 6.80 -7.17
C GLN A 470 4.63 5.40 -6.55
N GLY A 471 5.33 5.27 -5.43
CA GLY A 471 5.52 3.99 -4.77
C GLY A 471 6.46 3.09 -5.55
N ASP A 472 5.96 1.97 -6.06
CA ASP A 472 6.69 1.01 -6.90
C ASP A 472 6.46 1.23 -8.40
N ALA A 473 5.99 2.43 -8.79
CA ALA A 473 5.70 2.82 -10.17
C ALA A 473 6.53 4.01 -10.64
N ILE A 474 6.86 4.02 -11.93
CA ILE A 474 7.43 5.16 -12.65
C ILE A 474 6.60 5.49 -13.89
N TYR A 475 6.65 6.74 -14.31
CA TYR A 475 5.93 7.26 -15.48
C TYR A 475 6.90 7.98 -16.39
N THR A 476 6.93 7.61 -17.67
CA THR A 476 7.88 8.18 -18.63
C THR A 476 7.18 8.65 -19.90
N SER A 477 7.79 9.63 -20.58
CA SER A 477 7.35 10.14 -21.89
C SER A 477 7.97 9.40 -23.08
N THR A 478 8.71 8.32 -22.80
CA THR A 478 9.26 7.36 -23.76
C THR A 478 9.07 5.95 -23.20
N LEU A 479 8.93 4.95 -24.07
CA LEU A 479 8.89 3.54 -23.68
C LEU A 479 10.26 3.04 -23.20
N PRO A 480 10.43 2.63 -21.93
CA PRO A 480 11.68 2.01 -21.50
C PRO A 480 11.75 0.57 -22.05
N SER A 481 12.66 0.29 -22.98
CA SER A 481 12.76 -1.02 -23.64
C SER A 481 12.94 -2.18 -22.66
N TRP A 482 13.69 -1.98 -21.57
CA TRP A 482 13.87 -2.98 -20.50
C TRP A 482 12.55 -3.37 -19.80
N SER A 483 11.50 -2.56 -19.90
CA SER A 483 10.20 -2.82 -19.27
C SER A 483 9.31 -3.78 -20.07
N LEU A 484 9.67 -4.05 -21.33
CA LEU A 484 8.98 -5.01 -22.20
C LEU A 484 9.30 -6.47 -21.81
N PRO A 485 8.44 -7.43 -22.18
CA PRO A 485 8.73 -8.85 -22.04
C PRO A 485 10.04 -9.26 -22.74
N VAL A 486 10.74 -10.25 -22.18
CA VAL A 486 11.95 -10.83 -22.80
C VAL A 486 11.69 -11.32 -24.24
N ALA A 487 10.50 -11.88 -24.50
CA ALA A 487 10.09 -12.32 -25.84
C ALA A 487 10.04 -11.18 -26.87
N ASN A 488 10.03 -9.93 -26.42
CA ASN A 488 9.97 -8.72 -27.23
C ASN A 488 11.26 -7.89 -27.09
N GLY A 489 12.38 -8.52 -26.71
CA GLY A 489 13.68 -7.84 -26.58
C GLY A 489 13.85 -7.01 -25.30
N GLY A 490 12.89 -7.06 -24.38
CA GLY A 490 12.97 -6.36 -23.09
C GLY A 490 13.57 -7.19 -21.96
N GLY A 491 13.42 -6.70 -20.72
CA GLY A 491 13.98 -7.30 -19.50
C GLY A 491 12.95 -7.96 -18.58
N ASP A 492 11.65 -7.87 -18.86
CA ASP A 492 10.62 -8.45 -17.99
C ASP A 492 10.59 -9.99 -18.10
N ASP A 493 11.15 -10.67 -17.08
CA ASP A 493 11.24 -12.12 -16.95
C ASP A 493 10.04 -12.76 -16.22
N GLY A 494 8.98 -12.00 -15.95
CA GLY A 494 7.79 -12.52 -15.25
C GLY A 494 7.95 -12.66 -13.73
N LYS A 495 9.15 -12.48 -13.16
CA LYS A 495 9.39 -12.74 -11.74
C LYS A 495 8.78 -11.66 -10.84
N THR A 496 8.50 -12.04 -9.60
CA THR A 496 8.08 -11.13 -8.51
C THR A 496 9.23 -10.17 -8.14
N GLY A 497 8.91 -8.92 -7.85
CA GLY A 497 9.89 -7.87 -7.52
C GLY A 497 10.56 -7.21 -8.74
N ARG A 498 10.01 -7.41 -9.94
CA ARG A 498 10.44 -6.79 -11.19
C ARG A 498 9.57 -5.59 -11.54
N LEU A 499 10.18 -4.53 -12.03
CA LEU A 499 9.44 -3.48 -12.73
C LEU A 499 9.04 -3.98 -14.12
N ARG A 500 7.81 -3.70 -14.54
CA ARG A 500 7.29 -4.09 -15.85
C ARG A 500 6.34 -3.05 -16.41
N LEU A 501 6.20 -3.00 -17.72
CA LEU A 501 5.17 -2.20 -18.36
C LEU A 501 3.77 -2.67 -17.90
N GLN A 502 2.90 -1.72 -17.54
CA GLN A 502 1.50 -1.96 -17.24
C GLN A 502 0.55 -1.31 -18.24
N GLY A 503 0.99 -0.21 -18.85
CA GLY A 503 0.19 0.47 -19.84
C GLY A 503 1.02 1.42 -20.68
N TYR A 504 0.61 1.59 -21.93
CA TYR A 504 1.29 2.47 -22.88
C TYR A 504 0.31 3.22 -23.77
N LEU A 505 0.62 4.49 -24.02
CA LEU A 505 -0.08 5.32 -24.98
C LEU A 505 0.93 5.90 -25.98
N ASN A 506 0.56 5.87 -27.25
CA ASN A 506 1.21 6.62 -28.32
C ASN A 506 0.20 7.63 -28.89
N GLY A 507 0.64 8.85 -29.18
CA GLY A 507 -0.18 9.91 -29.73
C GLY A 507 0.39 11.31 -29.51
N SER A 508 -0.47 12.27 -29.20
CA SER A 508 -0.04 13.63 -28.85
C SER A 508 -0.78 14.05 -27.60
N PHE A 509 -0.04 14.18 -26.50
CA PHE A 509 -0.59 14.52 -25.19
C PHE A 509 0.08 15.79 -24.67
N LEU A 510 -0.66 16.60 -23.92
CA LEU A 510 -0.03 17.68 -23.15
C LEU A 510 0.86 17.07 -22.07
N THR A 511 2.04 17.64 -21.88
CA THR A 511 2.91 17.29 -20.76
C THR A 511 2.15 17.54 -19.46
N PRO A 512 2.05 16.55 -18.54
CA PRO A 512 1.18 16.66 -17.39
C PRO A 512 1.80 17.56 -16.31
N GLU A 513 1.46 18.84 -16.31
CA GLU A 513 1.85 19.84 -15.28
C GLU A 513 1.26 19.55 -13.88
N ARG A 514 0.21 18.73 -13.83
CA ARG A 514 -0.48 18.34 -12.59
C ARG A 514 -0.53 16.83 -12.41
N LEU A 515 -0.52 16.40 -11.16
CA LEU A 515 -0.69 15.01 -10.73
C LEU A 515 -1.99 14.41 -11.29
N GLN A 516 -3.10 15.16 -11.26
CA GLN A 516 -4.38 14.69 -11.79
C GLN A 516 -4.31 14.38 -13.29
N GLN A 517 -3.56 15.18 -14.07
CA GLN A 517 -3.36 14.94 -15.50
C GLN A 517 -2.53 13.67 -15.72
N ARG A 518 -1.45 13.48 -14.94
CA ARG A 518 -0.64 12.26 -14.96
C ARG A 518 -1.47 11.02 -14.60
N LEU A 519 -2.32 11.09 -13.58
CA LEU A 519 -3.23 10.01 -13.18
C LEU A 519 -4.27 9.70 -14.26
N SER A 520 -4.77 10.72 -14.97
CA SER A 520 -5.67 10.52 -16.12
C SER A 520 -4.97 9.77 -17.26
N LEU A 521 -3.73 10.14 -17.58
CA LEU A 521 -2.92 9.42 -18.58
C LEU A 521 -2.64 7.99 -18.14
N ARG A 522 -2.29 7.76 -16.87
CA ARG A 522 -2.13 6.42 -16.29
C ARG A 522 -3.38 5.57 -16.51
N GLY A 523 -4.56 6.06 -16.14
CA GLY A 523 -5.81 5.28 -16.28
C GLY A 523 -6.13 4.93 -17.73
N ARG A 524 -5.79 5.82 -18.67
CA ARG A 524 -5.91 5.54 -20.12
C ARG A 524 -4.88 4.51 -20.59
N ALA A 525 -3.64 4.62 -20.15
CA ALA A 525 -2.56 3.70 -20.49
C ALA A 525 -2.84 2.28 -19.97
N GLU A 526 -3.29 2.16 -18.73
CA GLU A 526 -3.66 0.88 -18.12
C GLU A 526 -4.84 0.22 -18.85
N LYS A 527 -5.78 1.01 -19.38
CA LYS A 527 -6.86 0.50 -20.22
C LYS A 527 -6.38 0.03 -21.60
N ALA A 528 -5.38 0.71 -22.16
CA ALA A 528 -4.78 0.33 -23.44
C ALA A 528 -3.89 -0.93 -23.33
N GLY A 529 -3.33 -1.18 -22.15
CA GLY A 529 -2.53 -2.37 -21.87
C GLY A 529 -1.12 -2.30 -22.46
N VAL A 530 -0.46 -3.46 -22.47
CA VAL A 530 0.91 -3.65 -22.96
C VAL A 530 0.92 -3.87 -24.47
N GLU A 531 -0.17 -4.39 -25.03
CA GLU A 531 -0.36 -4.69 -26.44
C GLU A 531 -0.12 -3.45 -27.32
N SER A 532 -0.60 -2.28 -26.86
CA SER A 532 -0.36 -0.97 -27.49
C SER A 532 1.13 -0.67 -27.72
N ALA A 533 2.01 -1.08 -26.80
CA ALA A 533 3.45 -0.90 -26.96
C ALA A 533 4.05 -1.90 -27.96
N LEU A 534 3.57 -3.14 -27.95
CA LEU A 534 4.05 -4.20 -28.84
C LEU A 534 3.68 -3.91 -30.31
N GLU A 535 2.48 -3.36 -30.54
CA GLU A 535 2.06 -2.89 -31.86
C GLU A 535 2.93 -1.73 -32.34
N HIS A 536 3.33 -0.82 -31.45
CA HIS A 536 4.19 0.31 -31.80
C HIS A 536 5.61 -0.13 -32.19
N GLU A 537 6.23 -1.02 -31.41
CA GLU A 537 7.56 -1.59 -31.72
C GLU A 537 7.55 -2.37 -33.05
N ALA A 538 6.48 -3.11 -33.34
CA ALA A 538 6.33 -3.84 -34.60
C ALA A 538 6.21 -2.92 -35.83
N VAL A 539 5.79 -1.67 -35.67
CA VAL A 539 5.72 -0.66 -36.74
C VAL A 539 7.06 0.07 -36.93
N MET A 540 7.88 0.12 -35.88
CA MET A 540 9.18 0.81 -35.86
C MET A 540 10.36 -0.10 -36.22
N SER A 541 10.18 -1.43 -36.17
CA SER A 541 11.13 -2.45 -36.63
C SER A 541 10.90 -2.81 -38.10
#